data_AF-A0A1Y3BD30-F1
#
_entry.id   AF-A0A1Y3BD30-F1
#
_cell.length_a   1.000
_cell.length_b   1.000
_cell.length_c   1.000
_cell.angle_alpha   90.00
_cell.angle_beta   90.00
_cell.angle_gamma   90.00
#
_symmetry.space_group_name_H-M   'P 1'
#
loop_
_entity.id
_entity.type
_entity.pdbx_description
1 polymer ?
#
loop_
_entity_poly.entity_id
_entity_poly.type
_entity_poly.pdbx_seq_one_letter_code
_entity_poly.pdbx_strand_id
1 'polypeptide(L)'
;MSNCQYNGQNPIISDDLLVTLTVRELNRQLKMTGMSKSEMIRMKQRRRTLKNRGYAASCRNKRLEQKGDLENVKIDVVQTVEQLSELIDKTRSEIDDFKQRYESLKQYAIQQQLELPSEFDYFIDGH
;
A
#
# COMPACT_ATOMS: atom_id res chain seq x y z
N MET A 1 12.73 -9.78 66.43
CA MET A 1 12.93 -8.44 65.85
C MET A 1 13.66 -8.62 64.53
N SER A 2 12.95 -8.35 63.44
CA SER A 2 13.30 -8.69 62.06
C SER A 2 14.52 -7.91 61.58
N ASN A 3 15.59 -8.62 61.22
CA ASN A 3 16.74 -8.04 60.53
C ASN A 3 16.73 -8.53 59.07
N CYS A 4 15.82 -7.97 58.27
CA CYS A 4 15.87 -8.14 56.82
C CYS A 4 16.82 -7.09 56.26
N GLN A 5 18.08 -7.50 56.07
CA GLN A 5 19.07 -6.73 55.32
C GLN A 5 18.57 -6.55 53.88
N TYR A 6 18.13 -5.33 53.55
CA TYR A 6 17.95 -4.90 52.17
C TYR A 6 19.34 -4.74 51.55
N ASN A 7 19.80 -5.79 50.86
CA ASN A 7 20.95 -5.67 49.97
C ASN A 7 20.59 -4.70 48.83
N GLY A 8 21.30 -3.58 48.77
CA GLY A 8 21.20 -2.54 47.75
C GLY A 8 21.67 -2.96 46.36
N GLN A 9 21.17 -4.09 45.85
CA GLN A 9 21.31 -4.43 44.45
C GLN A 9 20.11 -3.85 43.70
N ASN A 10 20.31 -2.70 43.05
CA ASN A 10 19.42 -2.24 41.99
C ASN A 10 19.29 -3.40 40.96
N PRO A 11 18.14 -4.10 40.84
CA PRO A 11 17.96 -5.10 39.81
C PRO A 11 18.15 -4.42 38.47
N ILE A 12 19.18 -4.84 37.73
CA ILE A 12 19.51 -4.32 36.41
C ILE A 12 18.36 -4.71 35.48
N ILE A 13 17.41 -3.79 35.24
CA ILE A 13 16.38 -3.97 34.23
C ILE A 13 17.10 -3.98 32.87
N SER A 14 17.05 -5.13 32.18
CA SER A 14 17.57 -5.27 30.81
C SER A 14 16.85 -4.34 29.85
N ASP A 15 17.51 -3.94 28.77
CA ASP A 15 16.92 -3.10 27.72
C ASP A 15 15.66 -3.76 27.11
N ASP A 16 15.68 -5.08 26.91
CA ASP A 16 14.55 -5.82 26.34
C ASP A 16 13.33 -5.81 27.25
N LEU A 17 13.53 -6.01 28.55
CA LEU A 17 12.46 -5.87 29.54
C LEU A 17 11.98 -4.41 29.62
N LEU A 18 12.91 -3.46 29.58
CA LEU A 18 12.61 -2.04 29.72
C LEU A 18 11.71 -1.51 28.60
N VAL A 19 11.84 -2.01 27.38
CA VAL A 19 11.00 -1.58 26.24
C VAL A 19 9.64 -2.29 26.19
N THR A 20 9.56 -3.52 26.70
CA THR A 20 8.34 -4.36 26.67
C THR A 20 7.34 -4.00 27.76
N LEU A 21 7.81 -3.61 28.96
CA LEU A 21 6.93 -3.19 30.05
C LEU A 21 5.93 -2.13 29.60
N THR A 22 4.73 -2.11 30.14
CA THR A 22 3.82 -0.96 30.02
C THR A 22 4.31 0.21 30.88
N VAL A 23 3.73 1.40 30.68
CA VAL A 23 4.05 2.58 31.51
C VAL A 23 3.68 2.33 32.98
N ARG A 24 2.56 1.63 33.22
CA ARG A 24 2.09 1.30 34.57
C ARG A 24 3.03 0.32 35.27
N GLU A 25 3.42 -0.75 34.61
CA GLU A 25 4.33 -1.75 35.17
C GLU A 25 5.71 -1.18 35.44
N LEU A 26 6.26 -0.40 34.51
CA LEU A 26 7.53 0.29 34.72
C LEU A 26 7.48 1.19 35.96
N ASN A 27 6.46 2.05 36.05
CA ASN A 27 6.34 2.95 37.19
C ASN A 27 6.16 2.20 38.52
N ARG A 28 5.44 1.07 38.53
CA ARG A 28 5.28 0.22 39.71
C ARG A 28 6.62 -0.39 40.11
N GLN A 29 7.34 -0.99 39.17
CA GLN A 29 8.63 -1.64 39.42
C GLN A 29 9.67 -0.64 39.94
N LEU A 30 9.80 0.53 39.30
CA LEU A 30 10.73 1.59 39.74
C LEU A 30 10.47 2.03 41.19
N LYS A 31 9.19 2.11 41.61
CA LYS A 31 8.82 2.45 42.99
C LYS A 31 9.09 1.32 43.97
N MET A 32 8.74 0.08 43.62
CA MET A 32 8.90 -1.10 44.49
C MET A 32 10.37 -1.42 44.75
N THR A 33 11.25 -1.11 43.80
CA THR A 33 12.70 -1.28 43.92
C THR A 33 13.36 -0.26 44.85
N GLY A 34 12.65 0.77 45.31
CA GLY A 34 13.20 1.80 46.21
C GLY A 34 14.19 2.75 45.52
N MET A 35 14.12 2.86 44.20
CA MET A 35 15.02 3.67 43.39
C MET A 35 14.83 5.17 43.68
N SER A 36 15.91 5.94 43.70
CA SER A 36 15.86 7.39 43.90
C SER A 36 15.18 8.11 42.72
N LYS A 37 14.71 9.34 42.94
CA LYS A 37 14.01 10.13 41.90
C LYS A 37 14.88 10.33 40.65
N SER A 38 16.18 10.58 40.81
CA SER A 38 17.12 10.78 39.70
C SER A 38 17.35 9.50 38.90
N GLU A 39 17.51 8.37 39.57
CA GLU A 39 17.65 7.05 38.91
C GLU A 39 16.37 6.67 38.15
N MET A 40 15.18 6.93 38.72
CA MET A 40 13.91 6.69 38.03
C MET A 40 13.80 7.53 36.74
N ILE A 41 14.22 8.80 36.77
CA ILE A 41 14.26 9.66 35.59
C ILE A 41 15.23 9.08 34.55
N ARG A 42 16.42 8.66 34.96
CA ARG A 42 17.41 8.03 34.07
C ARG A 42 16.86 6.77 33.41
N MET A 43 16.13 5.92 34.15
CA MET A 43 15.50 4.71 33.59
C MET A 43 14.40 5.04 32.58
N LYS A 44 13.57 6.05 32.85
CA LYS A 44 12.55 6.53 31.90
C LYS A 44 13.19 7.11 30.64
N GLN A 45 14.27 7.87 30.79
CA GLN A 45 15.01 8.42 29.64
C GLN A 45 15.64 7.31 28.81
N ARG A 46 16.29 6.33 29.44
CA ARG A 46 16.86 5.15 28.77
C ARG A 46 15.78 4.42 27.96
N ARG A 47 14.61 4.16 28.55
CA ARG A 47 13.46 3.57 27.86
C ARG A 47 13.02 4.40 26.66
N ARG A 48 12.92 5.73 26.80
CA ARG A 48 12.52 6.63 25.72
C ARG A 48 13.48 6.52 24.53
N THR A 49 14.78 6.55 24.79
CA THR A 49 15.81 6.38 23.76
C THR A 49 15.69 5.03 23.05
N LEU A 50 15.49 3.94 23.78
CA LEU A 50 15.34 2.61 23.18
C LEU A 50 14.07 2.47 22.33
N LYS A 51 12.92 2.96 22.83
CA LYS A 51 11.68 2.95 22.06
C LYS A 51 11.79 3.79 20.80
N ASN A 52 12.41 4.97 20.89
CA ASN A 52 12.65 5.84 19.73
C ASN A 52 13.56 5.16 18.69
N ARG A 53 14.56 4.39 19.13
CA ARG A 53 15.37 3.57 18.22
C ARG A 53 14.51 2.56 17.46
N GLY A 54 13.64 1.84 18.17
CA GLY A 54 12.67 0.92 17.56
C GLY A 54 11.73 1.63 16.57
N TYR A 55 11.19 2.79 16.95
CA TYR A 55 10.31 3.57 16.08
C TYR A 55 11.02 4.06 14.81
N ALA A 56 12.30 4.43 14.89
CA ALA A 56 13.08 4.81 13.71
C ALA A 56 13.22 3.63 12.72
N ALA A 57 13.48 2.41 13.23
CA ALA A 57 13.53 1.20 12.41
C ALA A 57 12.16 0.89 11.78
N SER A 58 11.09 0.88 12.58
CA SER A 58 9.73 0.66 12.09
C SER A 58 9.30 1.71 11.06
N CYS A 59 9.70 2.97 11.24
CA CYS A 59 9.41 4.03 10.27
C CYS A 59 10.09 3.77 8.91
N ARG A 60 11.36 3.33 8.92
CA ARG A 60 12.07 2.96 7.69
C ARG A 60 11.41 1.76 7.00
N ASN A 61 11.06 0.72 7.76
CA ASN A 61 10.41 -0.47 7.21
C ASN A 61 9.06 -0.13 6.58
N LYS A 62 8.20 0.63 7.28
CA LYS A 62 6.90 1.06 6.74
C LYS A 62 7.04 1.90 5.48
N ARG A 63 8.05 2.76 5.41
CA ARG A 63 8.32 3.57 4.21
C ARG A 63 8.77 2.70 3.04
N LEU A 64 9.59 1.70 3.29
CA LEU A 64 10.06 0.77 2.27
C LEU A 64 8.90 -0.10 1.75
N GLU A 65 8.07 -0.61 2.67
CA GLU A 65 6.85 -1.36 2.36
C GLU A 65 5.89 -0.52 1.51
N GLN A 66 5.54 0.70 1.95
CA GLN A 66 4.68 1.60 1.20
C GLN A 66 5.24 1.94 -0.19
N LYS A 67 6.57 2.07 -0.31
CA LYS A 67 7.21 2.29 -1.61
C LYS A 67 7.02 1.06 -2.52
N GLY A 68 7.22 -0.15 -1.99
CA GLY A 68 6.99 -1.39 -2.73
C GLY A 68 5.54 -1.55 -3.17
N ASP A 69 4.59 -1.23 -2.29
CA ASP A 69 3.15 -1.25 -2.63
C ASP A 69 2.84 -0.30 -3.79
N LEU A 70 3.38 0.93 -3.75
CA LEU A 70 3.22 1.89 -4.84
C LEU A 70 3.89 1.43 -6.15
N GLU A 71 5.03 0.74 -6.08
CA GLU A 71 5.68 0.15 -7.24
C GLU A 71 4.82 -0.97 -7.86
N ASN A 72 4.21 -1.82 -7.05
CA ASN A 72 3.27 -2.85 -7.51
C ASN A 72 2.04 -2.23 -8.18
N VAL A 73 1.40 -1.25 -7.53
CA VAL A 73 0.25 -0.53 -8.11
C VAL A 73 0.62 0.12 -9.44
N LYS A 74 1.82 0.70 -9.55
CA LYS A 74 2.29 1.26 -10.81
C LYS A 74 2.39 0.19 -11.90
N ILE A 75 2.95 -0.98 -11.58
CA ILE A 75 3.06 -2.09 -12.55
C ILE A 75 1.67 -2.52 -13.02
N ASP A 76 0.73 -2.72 -12.10
CA ASP A 76 -0.64 -3.16 -12.42
C ASP A 76 -1.37 -2.16 -13.32
N VAL A 77 -1.21 -0.85 -13.03
CA VAL A 77 -1.81 0.22 -13.85
C VAL A 77 -1.21 0.23 -15.25
N VAL A 78 0.11 0.11 -15.38
CA VAL A 78 0.78 0.07 -16.70
C VAL A 78 0.28 -1.12 -17.51
N GLN A 79 0.22 -2.31 -16.92
CA GLN A 79 -0.29 -3.51 -17.59
C GLN A 79 -1.75 -3.35 -18.01
N THR A 80 -2.58 -2.74 -17.17
CA THR A 80 -4.00 -2.48 -17.51
C THR A 80 -4.12 -1.51 -18.68
N VAL A 81 -3.30 -0.45 -18.72
CA VAL A 81 -3.28 0.49 -19.84
C VAL A 81 -2.89 -0.21 -21.14
N GLU A 82 -1.83 -1.04 -21.11
CA GLU A 82 -1.38 -1.81 -22.28
C GLU A 82 -2.49 -2.74 -22.79
N GLN A 83 -3.15 -3.49 -21.90
CA GLN A 83 -4.26 -4.36 -22.25
C GLN A 83 -5.45 -3.61 -22.87
N LEU A 84 -5.79 -2.43 -22.34
CA LEU A 84 -6.86 -1.61 -22.88
C LEU A 84 -6.49 -1.02 -24.25
N SER A 85 -5.25 -0.62 -24.44
CA SER A 85 -4.75 -0.17 -25.74
C SER A 85 -4.85 -1.27 -26.79
N GLU A 86 -4.41 -2.49 -26.48
CA GLU A 86 -4.54 -3.64 -27.38
C GLU A 86 -6.01 -3.94 -27.72
N LEU A 87 -6.90 -3.85 -26.74
CA LEU A 87 -8.34 -4.05 -26.96
C LEU A 87 -8.95 -2.98 -27.86
N ILE A 88 -8.56 -1.71 -27.68
CA ILE A 88 -9.00 -0.61 -28.55
C ILE A 88 -8.55 -0.85 -29.98
N ASP A 89 -7.28 -1.21 -30.19
CA ASP A 89 -6.73 -1.44 -31.52
C ASP A 89 -7.40 -2.63 -32.21
N LYS A 90 -7.63 -3.72 -31.47
CA LYS A 90 -8.41 -4.86 -31.96
C LYS A 90 -9.83 -4.47 -32.36
N THR A 91 -10.52 -3.72 -31.49
CA THR A 91 -11.90 -3.27 -31.75
C THR A 91 -11.98 -2.35 -32.97
N ARG A 92 -11.00 -1.46 -33.15
CA ARG A 92 -10.89 -0.62 -34.35
C ARG A 92 -10.72 -1.45 -35.61
N SER A 93 -9.83 -2.45 -35.57
CA SER A 93 -9.65 -3.36 -36.70
C SER A 93 -10.93 -4.13 -37.03
N GLU A 94 -11.68 -4.59 -36.03
CA GLU A 94 -12.97 -5.25 -36.24
C GLU A 94 -14.00 -4.31 -36.86
N ILE A 95 -14.06 -3.05 -36.43
CA ILE A 95 -14.92 -2.02 -37.03
C ILE A 95 -14.54 -1.78 -38.49
N ASP A 96 -13.26 -1.65 -38.80
CA ASP A 96 -12.78 -1.43 -40.17
C ASP A 96 -13.10 -2.62 -41.08
N ASP A 97 -12.94 -3.85 -40.58
CA ASP A 97 -13.35 -5.07 -41.28
C ASP A 97 -14.86 -5.08 -41.57
N PHE A 98 -15.69 -4.71 -40.59
CA PHE A 98 -17.14 -4.61 -40.78
C PHE A 98 -17.52 -3.51 -41.76
N LYS A 99 -16.86 -2.34 -41.70
CA LYS A 99 -17.04 -1.25 -42.67
C LYS A 99 -16.73 -1.73 -44.09
N GLN A 100 -15.61 -2.43 -44.29
CA GLN A 100 -15.23 -2.94 -45.61
C GLN A 100 -16.23 -3.95 -46.16
N ARG A 101 -16.72 -4.88 -45.33
CA ARG A 101 -17.73 -5.87 -45.72
C ARG A 101 -19.07 -5.20 -46.06
N TYR A 102 -19.47 -4.23 -45.25
CA TYR A 102 -20.68 -3.44 -45.48
C TYR A 102 -20.63 -2.70 -46.82
N GLU A 103 -19.55 -1.96 -47.07
CA GLU A 103 -19.37 -1.23 -48.34
C GLU A 103 -19.37 -2.18 -49.54
N SER A 104 -18.71 -3.34 -49.43
CA SER A 104 -18.69 -4.33 -50.50
C SER A 104 -20.12 -4.84 -50.83
N LEU A 105 -20.93 -5.10 -49.80
CA LEU A 105 -22.31 -5.54 -49.97
C LEU A 105 -23.21 -4.43 -50.53
N LYS A 106 -23.03 -3.19 -50.06
CA LYS A 106 -23.73 -2.00 -50.57
C LYS A 106 -23.45 -1.82 -52.07
N GLN A 107 -22.18 -1.86 -52.48
CA GLN A 107 -21.78 -1.77 -53.88
C GLN A 107 -22.40 -2.88 -54.73
N TYR A 108 -22.42 -4.11 -54.22
CA TYR A 108 -23.07 -5.23 -54.90
C TYR A 108 -24.59 -5.00 -55.09
N ALA A 109 -25.30 -4.53 -54.06
CA ALA A 109 -26.74 -4.23 -54.15
C ALA A 109 -27.04 -3.14 -55.19
N ILE A 110 -26.22 -2.08 -55.24
CA ILE A 110 -26.31 -1.01 -56.24
C ILE A 110 -26.10 -1.57 -57.66
N GLN A 111 -25.11 -2.46 -57.84
CA GLN A 111 -24.88 -3.14 -59.12
C GLN A 111 -26.07 -3.99 -59.59
N GLN A 112 -26.81 -4.57 -58.64
CA GLN A 112 -28.04 -5.32 -58.92
C GLN A 112 -29.28 -4.42 -59.09
N GLN A 113 -29.12 -3.09 -59.15
CA GLN A 113 -30.20 -2.10 -59.27
C GLN A 113 -31.23 -2.17 -58.14
N LEU A 114 -30.82 -2.58 -56.94
CA LEU A 114 -31.67 -2.51 -55.75
C LEU A 114 -31.68 -1.07 -55.23
N GLU A 115 -32.87 -0.50 -55.06
CA GLU A 115 -33.01 0.78 -54.35
C GLU A 115 -32.69 0.58 -52.88
N LEU A 116 -31.63 1.25 -52.41
CA LEU A 116 -31.24 1.24 -51.00
C LEU A 116 -31.82 2.47 -50.31
N PRO A 117 -32.50 2.30 -49.17
CA PRO A 117 -32.91 3.41 -48.31
C PRO A 117 -31.72 4.28 -47.86
N SER A 118 -31.97 5.57 -47.58
CA SER A 118 -30.92 6.54 -47.25
C SER A 118 -30.24 6.29 -45.90
N GLU A 119 -30.85 5.51 -45.00
CA GLU A 119 -30.18 5.04 -43.78
C GLU A 119 -28.94 4.19 -44.04
N PHE A 120 -28.77 3.66 -45.26
CA PHE A 120 -27.59 2.91 -45.67
C PHE A 120 -26.47 3.81 -46.24
N ASP A 121 -26.64 5.13 -46.24
CA ASP A 121 -25.63 6.08 -46.74
C ASP A 121 -24.45 6.30 -45.82
N TYR A 122 -24.62 6.05 -44.52
CA TYR A 122 -23.57 6.24 -43.53
C TYR A 122 -23.44 4.97 -42.71
N PHE A 123 -22.23 4.42 -42.62
CA PHE A 123 -21.90 3.53 -41.51
C PHE A 123 -21.96 4.37 -40.23
N ILE A 124 -22.51 3.84 -39.14
CA ILE A 124 -22.71 4.58 -37.88
C ILE A 124 -21.35 5.09 -37.39
N ASP A 125 -20.97 6.30 -37.79
CA ASP A 125 -19.83 7.00 -37.25
C ASP A 125 -20.30 7.57 -35.91
N GLY A 126 -19.64 7.10 -34.84
CA GLY A 126 -19.88 7.56 -33.50
C GLY A 126 -19.76 9.08 -33.42
N HIS A 127 -20.68 9.70 -32.68
CA HIS A 127 -20.53 11.05 -32.16
C HIS A 127 -19.24 11.21 -31.35
#